data_AF-K1SC32-F1
#
_entry.id   AF-K1SC32-F1
#
_cell.length_a   1.000
_cell.length_b   1.000
_cell.length_c   1.000
_cell.angle_alpha   90.00
_cell.angle_beta   90.00
_cell.angle_gamma   90.00
#
_symmetry.space_group_name_H-M   'P 1'
#
loop_
_entity.id
_entity.type
_entity.pdbx_description
1 polymer ?
#
loop_
_entity_poly.entity_id
_entity_poly.type
_entity_poly.pdbx_seq_one_letter_code
_entity_poly.pdbx_strand_id
1 'polypeptide(L)'
;NVPMQFTAVWGCKDIFGLKGLNFSGFADFWWENHVSMLDKHGNVKLDKNGEVAYTPEHTVFTTEPQLWYNVGQHFGCENLSVGSEVEISHNFGSNAGWMVRPCLGVKWDF
;
A
#
# COMPACT_ATOMS: atom_id res chain seq x y z
N ASN A 1 16.12 21.52 0.89
CA ASN A 1 14.77 21.21 0.37
C ASN A 1 13.78 21.29 1.51
N VAL A 2 12.65 21.97 1.31
CA VAL A 2 11.52 21.92 2.24
C VAL A 2 10.79 20.60 1.96
N PRO A 3 10.53 19.75 2.97
CA PRO A 3 9.80 18.51 2.74
C PRO A 3 8.37 18.81 2.29
N MET A 4 7.89 18.05 1.29
CA MET A 4 6.53 18.20 0.75
C MET A 4 5.86 16.84 0.63
N GLN A 5 4.56 16.80 0.91
CA GLN A 5 3.72 15.62 0.74
C GLN A 5 2.48 15.98 -0.08
N PHE A 6 2.16 15.10 -1.05
CA PHE A 6 0.91 15.11 -1.79
C PHE A 6 0.21 13.77 -1.58
N THR A 7 -1.08 13.83 -1.23
CA THR A 7 -1.91 12.66 -0.94
C THR A 7 -3.16 12.68 -1.82
N ALA A 8 -3.40 11.59 -2.54
CA ALA A 8 -4.64 11.32 -3.24
C ALA A 8 -5.41 10.21 -2.50
N VAL A 9 -6.73 10.38 -2.35
CA VAL A 9 -7.63 9.39 -1.76
C VAL A 9 -8.82 9.20 -2.71
N TRP A 10 -9.26 7.97 -2.89
CA TRP A 10 -10.41 7.66 -3.73
C TRP A 10 -11.31 6.59 -3.11
N GLY A 11 -12.57 6.61 -3.54
CA GLY A 11 -13.56 5.60 -3.22
C GLY A 11 -14.64 5.58 -4.30
N CYS A 12 -14.93 4.39 -4.79
CA CYS A 12 -15.94 4.11 -5.79
C CYS A 12 -16.76 2.92 -5.31
N LYS A 13 -18.01 3.20 -4.92
CA LYS A 13 -18.98 2.16 -4.56
C LYS A 13 -19.61 1.58 -5.83
N ASP A 14 -19.95 0.29 -5.75
CA ASP A 14 -20.59 -0.45 -6.84
C ASP A 14 -19.87 -0.27 -8.19
N ILE A 15 -18.53 -0.38 -8.18
CA ILE A 15 -17.71 -0.18 -9.37
C ILE A 15 -18.14 -1.15 -10.48
N PHE A 16 -18.13 -0.66 -11.73
CA PHE A 16 -18.67 -1.37 -12.89
C PHE A 16 -20.18 -1.68 -12.83
N GLY A 17 -20.92 -1.06 -11.89
CA GLY A 17 -22.33 -1.32 -11.66
C GLY A 17 -22.61 -2.61 -10.88
N LEU A 18 -21.58 -3.28 -10.36
CA LEU A 18 -21.76 -4.48 -9.55
C LEU A 18 -22.04 -4.10 -8.09
N LYS A 19 -23.28 -4.34 -7.64
CA LYS A 19 -23.70 -4.07 -6.27
C LYS A 19 -22.79 -4.79 -5.25
N GLY A 20 -22.30 -4.04 -4.27
CA GLY A 20 -21.44 -4.51 -3.20
C GLY A 20 -19.97 -4.64 -3.57
N LEU A 21 -19.56 -4.37 -4.82
CA LEU A 21 -18.15 -4.29 -5.22
C LEU A 21 -17.64 -2.86 -5.05
N ASN A 22 -16.77 -2.65 -4.07
CA ASN A 22 -16.23 -1.34 -3.73
C ASN A 22 -14.73 -1.30 -4.04
N PHE A 23 -14.30 -0.24 -4.70
CA PHE A 23 -12.90 0.05 -4.97
C PHE A 23 -12.48 1.33 -4.27
N SER A 24 -11.44 1.29 -3.45
CA SER A 24 -10.97 2.44 -2.68
C SER A 24 -9.46 2.40 -2.52
N GLY A 25 -8.88 3.44 -1.96
CA GLY A 25 -7.46 3.46 -1.64
C GLY A 25 -6.91 4.87 -1.52
N PHE A 26 -5.60 4.94 -1.37
CA PHE A 26 -4.86 6.18 -1.32
C PHE A 26 -3.52 6.04 -2.05
N ALA A 27 -2.91 7.18 -2.37
CA ALA A 27 -1.56 7.28 -2.90
C ALA A 27 -0.87 8.51 -2.33
N ASP A 28 0.30 8.31 -1.77
CA ASP A 28 1.15 9.31 -1.14
C ASP A 28 2.45 9.49 -1.92
N PHE A 29 2.82 10.75 -2.13
CA PHE A 29 4.08 11.15 -2.74
C PHE A 29 4.79 12.13 -1.82
N TRP A 30 5.97 11.76 -1.31
CA TRP A 30 6.75 12.62 -0.44
C TRP A 30 8.06 13.01 -1.13
N TRP A 31 8.42 14.28 -1.05
CA TRP A 31 9.74 14.80 -1.40
C TRP A 31 10.47 15.15 -0.11
N GLU A 32 11.23 14.19 0.41
CA GLU A 32 12.01 14.35 1.62
C GLU A 32 13.36 13.64 1.49
N ASN A 33 14.34 14.08 2.27
CA ASN A 33 15.64 13.42 2.33
C ASN A 33 15.63 12.42 3.48
N HIS A 34 15.89 11.15 3.18
CA HIS A 34 16.01 10.10 4.19
C HIS A 34 17.03 9.05 3.76
N VAL A 35 17.21 8.02 4.59
CA VAL A 35 18.09 6.88 4.29
C VAL A 35 17.29 5.60 4.31
N SER A 36 17.54 4.74 3.32
CA SER A 36 17.06 3.37 3.28
C SER A 36 18.20 2.41 3.64
N MET A 37 17.86 1.35 4.38
CA MET A 37 18.82 0.35 4.88
C MET A 37 18.36 -1.08 4.63
N LEU A 38 17.13 -1.27 4.14
CA LEU A 38 16.56 -2.56 3.81
C LEU A 38 16.45 -2.74 2.29
N ASP A 39 16.60 -3.97 1.83
CA ASP A 39 16.39 -4.36 0.44
C ASP A 39 14.90 -4.56 0.13
N LYS A 40 14.58 -4.91 -1.11
CA LYS A 40 13.21 -5.20 -1.58
C LYS A 40 12.51 -6.39 -0.89
N HIS A 41 13.24 -7.16 -0.08
CA HIS A 41 12.73 -8.29 0.70
C HIS A 41 12.65 -7.96 2.19
N GLY A 42 13.02 -6.74 2.60
CA GLY A 42 13.06 -6.32 4.01
C GLY A 42 14.31 -6.78 4.76
N ASN A 43 15.33 -7.30 4.08
CA ASN A 43 16.60 -7.67 4.72
C ASN A 43 17.53 -6.47 4.78
N VAL A 44 18.43 -6.43 5.78
CA VAL A 44 19.47 -5.41 5.87
C VAL A 44 20.36 -5.47 4.63
N LYS A 45 20.52 -4.34 3.94
CA LYS A 45 21.47 -4.21 2.84
C LYS A 45 22.88 -4.18 3.39
N LEU A 46 23.76 -4.97 2.80
CA LEU A 46 25.18 -4.96 3.10
C LEU A 46 25.98 -4.40 1.92
N ASP A 47 27.02 -3.64 2.21
CA ASP A 47 27.97 -3.17 1.22
C ASP A 47 29.00 -4.27 0.85
N LYS A 48 29.98 -3.94 0.01
CA LYS A 48 31.02 -4.90 -0.43
C LYS A 48 31.92 -5.40 0.70
N ASN A 49 31.92 -4.70 1.84
CA ASN A 49 32.74 -5.02 3.01
C ASN A 49 31.93 -5.76 4.09
N GLY A 50 30.63 -5.97 3.87
CA GLY A 50 29.73 -6.60 4.84
C GLY A 50 29.17 -5.66 5.90
N GLU A 51 29.29 -4.34 5.71
CA GLU A 51 28.72 -3.33 6.61
C GLU A 51 27.34 -2.89 6.12
N VAL A 52 26.52 -2.29 7.00
CA VAL A 52 25.18 -1.82 6.63
C VAL A 52 25.26 -0.72 5.57
N ALA A 53 24.64 -0.95 4.42
CA ALA A 53 24.60 0.00 3.32
C ALA A 53 23.44 0.99 3.50
N TYR A 54 23.78 2.24 3.83
CA TYR A 54 22.82 3.36 3.87
C TYR A 54 22.71 3.98 2.47
N THR A 55 21.52 3.94 1.89
CA THR A 55 21.24 4.56 0.59
C THR A 55 20.48 5.88 0.82
N PRO A 56 21.02 7.04 0.42
CA PRO A 56 20.28 8.30 0.46
C PRO A 56 19.12 8.28 -0.53
N GLU A 57 17.93 8.65 -0.07
CA GLU A 57 16.71 8.73 -0.86
C GLU A 57 16.16 10.16 -0.79
N HIS A 58 15.45 10.57 -1.86
CA HIS A 58 14.91 11.94 -1.99
C HIS A 58 13.39 11.97 -2.26
N THR A 59 12.81 10.81 -2.49
CA THR A 59 11.40 10.65 -2.80
C THR A 59 10.88 9.37 -2.17
N VAL A 60 9.65 9.43 -1.67
CA VAL A 60 8.88 8.29 -1.17
C VAL A 60 7.60 8.22 -1.98
N PHE A 61 7.20 7.00 -2.33
CA PHE A 61 5.87 6.73 -2.85
C PHE A 61 5.27 5.55 -2.12
N THR A 62 3.99 5.64 -1.77
CA THR A 62 3.23 4.49 -1.28
C THR A 62 1.78 4.60 -1.71
N THR A 63 1.19 3.47 -2.09
CA THR A 63 -0.22 3.38 -2.44
C THR A 63 -0.78 2.05 -2.02
N GLU A 64 -2.05 2.04 -1.64
CA GLU A 64 -2.75 0.82 -1.26
C GLU A 64 -4.15 0.83 -1.88
N PRO A 65 -4.28 0.53 -3.19
CA PRO A 65 -5.56 0.21 -3.79
C PRO A 65 -6.17 -1.05 -3.14
N GLN A 66 -7.47 -0.99 -2.91
CA GLN A 66 -8.25 -2.03 -2.25
C GLN A 66 -9.51 -2.33 -3.07
N LEU A 67 -9.86 -3.61 -3.18
CA LEU A 67 -11.08 -4.08 -3.81
C LEU A 67 -11.81 -5.02 -2.85
N TRP A 68 -13.04 -4.66 -2.50
CA TRP A 68 -13.85 -5.38 -1.52
C TRP A 68 -15.22 -5.71 -2.08
N TYR A 69 -15.66 -6.95 -1.91
CA TYR A 69 -16.96 -7.43 -2.33
C TYR A 69 -17.80 -7.89 -1.14
N ASN A 70 -18.99 -7.33 -0.99
CA ASN A 70 -19.98 -7.81 -0.02
C ASN A 70 -20.56 -9.14 -0.50
N VAL A 71 -19.97 -10.25 -0.07
CA VAL A 71 -20.44 -11.60 -0.42
C VAL A 71 -21.69 -12.00 0.38
N GLY A 72 -21.87 -11.42 1.58
CA GLY A 72 -23.03 -11.71 2.43
C GLY A 72 -24.37 -11.34 1.79
N GLN A 73 -24.37 -10.40 0.84
CA GLN A 73 -25.59 -9.96 0.14
C GLN A 73 -26.39 -11.10 -0.50
N HIS A 74 -25.73 -12.20 -0.87
CA HIS A 74 -26.38 -13.39 -1.46
C HIS A 74 -27.18 -14.22 -0.45
N PHE A 75 -26.99 -13.97 0.84
CA PHE A 75 -27.61 -14.70 1.95
C PHE A 75 -28.34 -13.77 2.92
N GLY A 76 -28.61 -12.53 2.51
CA GLY A 76 -29.27 -11.52 3.34
C GLY A 76 -28.40 -10.95 4.47
N CYS A 77 -27.08 -11.05 4.36
CA CYS A 77 -26.12 -10.50 5.33
C CYS A 77 -25.38 -9.31 4.71
N GLU A 78 -25.58 -8.09 5.22
CA GLU A 78 -24.91 -6.92 4.66
C GLU A 78 -23.49 -6.70 5.22
N ASN A 79 -23.11 -7.45 6.27
CA ASN A 79 -21.93 -7.20 7.08
C ASN A 79 -20.69 -7.98 6.62
N LEU A 80 -20.84 -8.99 5.74
CA LEU A 80 -19.75 -9.89 5.35
C LEU A 80 -19.17 -9.51 3.99
N SER A 81 -17.92 -9.03 3.99
CA SER A 81 -17.17 -8.75 2.77
C SER A 81 -15.88 -9.56 2.69
N VAL A 82 -15.47 -9.86 1.46
CA VAL A 82 -14.16 -10.44 1.14
C VAL A 82 -13.47 -9.57 0.12
N GLY A 83 -12.15 -9.50 0.17
CA GLY A 83 -11.44 -8.57 -0.69
C GLY A 83 -9.93 -8.76 -0.66
N SER A 84 -9.28 -7.82 -1.31
CA SER A 84 -7.83 -7.78 -1.43
C SER A 84 -7.36 -6.34 -1.44
N GLU A 85 -6.12 -6.18 -0.98
CA GLU A 85 -5.40 -4.92 -0.99
C GLU A 85 -4.02 -5.20 -1.59
N VAL A 86 -3.44 -4.23 -2.28
CA VAL A 86 -2.07 -4.35 -2.80
C VAL A 86 -1.31 -3.11 -2.38
N GLU A 87 -0.43 -3.24 -1.40
CA GLU A 87 0.50 -2.16 -1.07
C GLU A 87 1.60 -2.13 -2.13
N ILE A 88 1.78 -0.97 -2.76
CA ILE A 88 2.90 -0.70 -3.67
C ILE A 88 3.67 0.46 -3.09
N SER A 89 4.96 0.26 -2.81
CA SER A 89 5.79 1.28 -2.19
C SER A 89 7.16 1.41 -2.85
N HIS A 90 7.71 2.62 -2.82
CA HIS A 90 9.05 2.96 -3.27
C HIS A 90 9.73 3.78 -2.18
N ASN A 91 10.87 3.28 -1.69
CA ASN A 91 11.67 3.95 -0.66
C ASN A 91 10.94 4.19 0.67
N PHE A 92 9.90 3.41 0.96
CA PHE A 92 9.04 3.56 2.13
C PHE A 92 9.44 2.57 3.25
N GLY A 93 9.35 3.02 4.50
CA GLY A 93 9.56 2.15 5.67
C GLY A 93 10.98 1.57 5.75
N SER A 94 12.00 2.38 5.44
CA SER A 94 13.43 2.00 5.40
C SER A 94 13.84 1.03 4.28
N ASN A 95 12.88 0.56 3.48
CA ASN A 95 13.16 -0.23 2.29
C ASN A 95 13.60 0.66 1.15
N ALA A 96 14.42 0.12 0.27
CA ALA A 96 14.85 0.81 -0.93
C ALA A 96 14.28 0.17 -2.19
N GLY A 97 14.00 1.02 -3.18
CA GLY A 97 13.39 0.59 -4.42
C GLY A 97 11.95 0.17 -4.23
N TRP A 98 11.43 -0.55 -5.23
CA TRP A 98 10.02 -0.92 -5.33
C TRP A 98 9.68 -2.19 -4.57
N MET A 99 8.50 -2.18 -3.94
CA MET A 99 7.89 -3.31 -3.25
C MET A 99 6.43 -3.42 -3.63
N VAL A 100 5.94 -4.66 -3.71
CA VAL A 100 4.53 -4.98 -3.98
C VAL A 100 4.12 -6.06 -2.98
N ARG A 101 3.16 -5.77 -2.10
CA ARG A 101 2.69 -6.66 -1.04
C ARG A 101 1.19 -6.88 -1.18
N PRO A 102 0.76 -7.99 -1.80
CA PRO A 102 -0.65 -8.34 -1.86
C PRO A 102 -1.14 -8.85 -0.49
N CYS A 103 -2.38 -8.50 -0.16
CA CYS A 103 -3.11 -8.96 1.01
C CYS A 103 -4.49 -9.48 0.60
N LEU A 104 -4.93 -10.56 1.20
CA LEU A 104 -6.30 -11.07 1.08
C LEU A 104 -6.97 -10.96 2.44
N GLY A 105 -8.24 -10.53 2.45
CA GLY A 105 -8.94 -10.23 3.69
C GLY A 105 -10.41 -10.63 3.68
N VAL A 106 -10.92 -10.81 4.90
CA VAL A 106 -12.34 -10.93 5.21
C VAL A 106 -12.65 -9.80 6.17
N LYS A 107 -13.73 -9.07 5.91
CA LYS A 107 -14.18 -7.95 6.72
C LYS A 107 -15.60 -8.22 7.24
N TRP A 108 -15.79 -7.98 8.54
CA TRP A 108 -17.09 -7.96 9.18
C TRP A 108 -17.38 -6.55 9.70
N ASP A 109 -18.40 -5.89 9.16
CA ASP A 109 -18.84 -4.56 9.62
C ASP A 109 -19.84 -4.74 10.78
N PHE A 110 -19.62 -4.12 11.96
CA PHE A 110 -20.48 -4.27 13.15
C PHE A 110 -21.60 -3.22 13.23
#